data_AF-A0A248TP08-F1
#
_entry.id   AF-A0A248TP08-F1
#
_cell.length_a   1.000
_cell.length_b   1.000
_cell.length_c   1.000
_cell.angle_alpha   90.00
_cell.angle_beta   90.00
_cell.angle_gamma   90.00
#
_symmetry.space_group_name_H-M   'P 1'
#
loop_
_entity.id
_entity.type
_entity.pdbx_description
1 polymer ?
#
loop_
_entity_poly.entity_id
_entity_poly.type
_entity_poly.pdbx_seq_one_letter_code
_entity_poly.pdbx_strand_id
1 'polypeptide(L)'
;MGQDILAELAVGARTSLFIGIASAILAVFIGGLIGVLAGYIGGRFETVVLRIIDIVLTLPFLPLMIVVAVYMGAGIFTLVFVITLVMWAGKARQIRAQTLSIKHTGPVLAAKTMGASHFYIFYKHILPGVVPIFIPQFVTGVNAAILMESSLSFLGMGDPLTKSWGSILFYANSRSAFLTEAWVWWIIPPGVCIVIVVLAFSLMGYYLEERFNPRLGDYSVREKRKKQPVKTKEHQSSKGILLSVESLTVAYPKSGDYRSVVDDVSFVVKHGEVLGIVGESGSGKSTIATAIIQQLKRPAKESGEIYFEGNLVQHFGDERLRQMRGKEIGYIAQAAMNALNPVIRIDKQLQEAVRAHYQLSNKEMDVRVIEVLQQVGLDEKWRFAYPHELSGGMKQRVIIAMALINKPKLVIADEPTTGLDVIVQVEIVQLLRKLQKELGISMIYISHDLPSVLSVTDRLMIMKEGQKVEEGPSVELSKVSTNPYTRVLIDSIPTLYPKKETVEVSR
;
A
#
# COMPACT_ATOMS: atom_id res chain seq x y z
N MET A 1 22.01 16.56 -54.08
CA MET A 1 22.91 16.34 -52.91
C MET A 1 22.14 15.47 -51.94
N GLY A 2 22.46 14.17 -51.85
CA GLY A 2 21.81 13.27 -50.89
C GLY A 2 22.22 13.64 -49.47
N GLN A 3 21.26 13.81 -48.57
CA GLN A 3 21.53 14.00 -47.16
C GLN A 3 21.66 12.61 -46.50
N ASP A 4 22.77 12.38 -45.80
CA ASP A 4 22.99 11.15 -45.04
C ASP A 4 22.14 11.19 -43.75
N ILE A 5 21.00 10.49 -43.80
CA ILE A 5 20.03 10.43 -42.70
C ILE A 5 20.66 9.84 -41.43
N LEU A 6 21.57 8.87 -41.56
CA LEU A 6 22.20 8.23 -40.40
C LEU A 6 23.15 9.20 -39.69
N ALA A 7 23.94 9.96 -40.44
CA ALA A 7 24.79 11.01 -39.88
C ALA A 7 23.95 12.11 -39.20
N GLU A 8 22.82 12.48 -39.80
CA GLU A 8 21.90 13.46 -39.22
C GLU A 8 21.24 12.96 -37.93
N LEU A 9 20.85 11.69 -37.86
CA LEU A 9 20.32 11.07 -36.66
C LEU A 9 21.35 11.03 -35.53
N ALA A 10 22.61 10.70 -35.83
CA ALA A 10 23.68 10.64 -34.84
C ALA A 10 24.03 12.03 -34.29
N VAL A 11 24.11 13.04 -35.15
CA VAL A 11 24.30 14.44 -34.73
C VAL A 11 23.09 14.94 -33.93
N GLY A 12 21.87 14.61 -34.39
CA GLY A 12 20.62 14.90 -33.70
C GLY A 12 20.55 14.34 -32.29
N ALA A 13 21.03 13.11 -32.11
CA ALA A 13 21.07 12.43 -30.82
C ALA A 13 21.89 13.21 -29.79
N ARG A 14 23.07 13.72 -30.19
CA ARG A 14 23.95 14.49 -29.31
C ARG A 14 23.24 15.72 -28.74
N THR A 15 22.55 16.48 -29.60
CA THR A 15 21.86 17.72 -29.20
C THR A 15 20.65 17.41 -28.31
N SER A 16 19.79 16.48 -28.71
CA SER A 16 18.60 16.10 -27.96
C SER A 16 18.94 15.50 -26.59
N LEU A 17 19.96 14.64 -26.51
CA LEU A 17 20.44 14.07 -25.24
C LEU A 17 21.07 15.13 -24.34
N PHE A 18 21.87 16.04 -24.90
CA PHE A 18 22.48 17.11 -24.11
C PHE A 18 21.43 18.01 -23.46
N ILE A 19 20.44 18.48 -24.24
CA ILE A 19 19.35 19.32 -23.72
C ILE A 19 18.55 18.54 -22.67
N GLY A 20 18.12 17.30 -23.00
CA GLY A 20 17.32 16.47 -22.10
C GLY A 20 18.00 16.19 -20.76
N ILE A 21 19.29 15.81 -20.78
CA ILE A 21 20.07 15.51 -19.58
C ILE A 21 20.35 16.79 -18.79
N ALA A 22 20.81 17.86 -19.43
CA ALA A 22 21.13 19.11 -18.74
C ALA A 22 19.90 19.71 -18.04
N SER A 23 18.75 19.76 -18.72
CA SER A 23 17.49 20.23 -18.14
C SER A 23 17.04 19.35 -16.97
N ALA A 24 17.17 18.03 -17.09
CA ALA A 24 16.80 17.12 -16.01
C ALA A 24 17.67 17.30 -14.76
N ILE A 25 19.00 17.45 -14.92
CA ILE A 25 19.92 17.71 -13.82
C ILE A 25 19.53 19.01 -13.12
N LEU A 26 19.38 20.10 -13.88
CA LEU A 26 19.05 21.41 -13.32
C LEU A 26 17.69 21.41 -12.62
N ALA A 27 16.67 20.83 -13.25
CA ALA A 27 15.32 20.79 -12.69
C ALA A 27 15.26 19.96 -11.39
N VAL A 28 15.95 18.83 -11.35
CA VAL A 28 16.01 17.97 -10.16
C VAL A 28 16.88 18.57 -9.06
N PHE A 29 17.97 19.26 -9.41
CA PHE A 29 18.80 19.96 -8.43
C PHE A 29 18.06 21.12 -7.78
N ILE A 30 17.50 22.04 -8.59
CA ILE A 30 16.73 23.19 -8.12
C ILE A 30 15.50 22.73 -7.36
N GLY A 31 14.72 21.83 -7.98
CA GLY A 31 13.50 21.30 -7.38
C GLY A 31 13.80 20.54 -6.09
N GLY A 32 14.84 19.70 -6.09
CA GLY A 32 15.23 18.93 -4.92
C GLY A 32 15.71 19.79 -3.76
N LEU A 33 16.51 20.81 -4.01
CA LEU A 33 16.96 21.74 -2.97
C LEU A 33 15.77 22.47 -2.34
N ILE A 34 14.87 23.02 -3.15
CA ILE A 34 13.66 23.69 -2.69
C ILE A 34 12.74 22.72 -1.95
N GLY A 35 12.54 21.52 -2.49
CA GLY A 35 11.65 20.50 -1.92
C GLY A 35 12.13 19.97 -0.57
N VAL A 36 13.43 19.70 -0.44
CA VAL A 36 14.05 19.28 0.82
C VAL A 36 13.94 20.39 1.88
N LEU A 37 14.26 21.63 1.52
CA LEU A 37 14.18 22.76 2.45
C LEU A 37 12.73 23.02 2.89
N ALA A 38 11.77 23.00 1.96
CA ALA A 38 10.35 23.21 2.25
C ALA A 38 9.80 22.11 3.17
N GLY A 39 10.10 20.84 2.90
CA GLY A 39 9.66 19.71 3.73
C GLY A 39 10.32 19.70 5.12
N TYR A 40 11.58 20.15 5.22
CA TYR A 40 12.29 20.17 6.49
C TYR A 40 11.90 21.35 7.39
N ILE A 41 12.02 22.59 6.88
CA ILE A 41 11.77 23.82 7.66
C ILE A 41 10.29 23.92 8.04
N GLY A 42 9.39 23.67 7.09
CA GLY A 42 7.95 23.77 7.28
C GLY A 42 7.45 25.21 7.52
N GLY A 43 6.21 25.33 7.99
CA GLY A 43 5.63 26.60 8.44
C GLY A 43 5.39 27.61 7.31
N ARG A 44 5.63 28.90 7.58
CA ARG A 44 5.36 29.99 6.60
C ARG A 44 6.19 29.86 5.32
N PHE A 45 7.45 29.42 5.44
CA PHE A 45 8.33 29.23 4.29
C PHE A 45 7.75 28.17 3.33
N GLU A 46 7.34 27.03 3.87
CA GLU A 46 6.72 25.95 3.11
C GLU A 46 5.43 26.43 2.43
N THR A 47 4.56 27.16 3.14
CA THR A 47 3.33 27.71 2.57
C THR A 47 3.61 28.62 1.37
N VAL A 48 4.57 29.54 1.48
CA VAL A 48 4.94 30.45 0.38
C VAL A 48 5.48 29.67 -0.81
N VAL A 49 6.42 28.75 -0.58
CA VAL A 49 7.01 27.92 -1.64
C VAL A 49 5.94 27.10 -2.35
N LEU A 50 4.99 26.51 -1.61
CA LEU A 50 3.91 25.73 -2.20
C LEU A 50 2.96 26.60 -3.02
N ARG A 51 2.64 27.83 -2.60
CA ARG A 51 1.83 28.74 -3.42
C ARG A 51 2.51 29.06 -4.75
N ILE A 52 3.82 29.29 -4.74
CA ILE A 52 4.60 29.52 -5.98
C ILE A 52 4.56 28.26 -6.86
N ILE A 53 4.82 27.08 -6.29
CA ILE A 53 4.76 25.81 -7.01
C ILE A 53 3.37 25.55 -7.59
N ASP A 54 2.31 25.81 -6.84
CA ASP A 54 0.92 25.64 -7.28
C ASP A 54 0.62 26.56 -8.47
N ILE A 55 1.02 27.83 -8.41
CA ILE A 55 0.89 28.77 -9.53
C ILE A 55 1.61 28.23 -10.77
N VAL A 56 2.88 27.84 -10.65
CA VAL A 56 3.67 27.32 -11.78
C VAL A 56 3.02 26.08 -12.39
N LEU A 57 2.49 25.17 -11.57
CA LEU A 57 1.87 23.93 -12.03
C LEU A 57 0.46 24.12 -12.61
N THR A 58 -0.20 25.24 -12.32
CA THR A 58 -1.48 25.61 -12.96
C THR A 58 -1.29 26.21 -14.35
N LEU A 59 -0.09 26.71 -14.68
CA LEU A 59 0.18 27.28 -16.00
C LEU A 59 0.26 26.16 -17.05
N PRO A 60 -0.37 26.32 -18.22
CA PRO A 60 -0.23 25.36 -19.31
C PRO A 60 1.21 25.41 -19.83
N PHE A 61 1.94 24.32 -19.63
CA PHE A 61 3.39 24.29 -19.85
C PHE A 61 3.78 24.58 -21.31
N LEU A 62 3.06 24.03 -22.30
CA LEU A 62 3.37 24.26 -23.72
C LEU A 62 3.28 25.74 -24.11
N PRO A 63 2.14 26.45 -23.88
CA PRO A 63 2.06 27.89 -24.12
C PRO A 63 3.14 28.70 -23.40
N LEU A 64 3.40 28.38 -22.13
CA LEU A 64 4.42 29.08 -21.35
C LEU A 64 5.81 28.91 -21.98
N MET A 65 6.16 27.68 -22.37
CA MET A 65 7.44 27.39 -23.02
C MET A 65 7.56 28.13 -24.36
N ILE A 66 6.48 28.20 -25.14
CA ILE A 66 6.46 28.94 -26.42
C ILE A 66 6.74 30.42 -26.21
N VAL A 67 6.02 31.07 -25.29
CA VAL A 67 6.17 32.51 -25.03
C VAL A 67 7.60 32.84 -24.59
N VAL A 68 8.16 32.05 -23.68
CA VAL A 68 9.52 32.28 -23.17
C VAL A 68 10.56 32.01 -24.26
N ALA A 69 10.41 30.92 -25.04
CA ALA A 69 11.32 30.60 -26.13
C ALA A 69 11.33 31.67 -27.24
N VAL A 70 10.16 32.21 -27.60
CA VAL A 70 10.05 33.29 -28.59
C VAL A 70 10.75 34.56 -28.11
N TYR A 71 10.60 34.92 -26.83
CA TYR A 71 11.21 36.14 -26.29
C TYR A 71 12.73 36.03 -26.11
N MET A 72 13.22 34.86 -25.65
CA MET A 72 14.65 34.64 -25.41
C MET A 72 15.44 34.28 -26.67
N GLY A 73 14.75 33.96 -27.76
CA GLY A 73 15.37 33.56 -29.03
C GLY A 73 15.72 32.06 -29.09
N ALA A 74 15.80 31.54 -30.31
CA ALA A 74 16.13 30.14 -30.56
C ALA A 74 17.58 29.83 -30.15
N GLY A 75 17.76 28.76 -29.38
CA GLY A 75 19.09 28.33 -28.93
C GLY A 75 19.04 27.15 -27.95
N ILE A 76 20.13 26.37 -27.92
CA ILE A 76 20.27 25.21 -27.02
C ILE A 76 20.10 25.63 -25.55
N PHE A 77 20.72 26.74 -25.14
CA PHE A 77 20.62 27.24 -23.76
C PHE A 77 19.23 27.75 -23.41
N THR A 78 18.54 28.38 -24.36
CA THR A 78 17.14 28.80 -24.19
C THR A 78 16.25 27.59 -23.92
N LEU A 79 16.38 26.52 -24.72
CA LEU A 79 15.63 25.28 -24.51
C LEU A 79 15.93 24.67 -23.14
N VAL A 80 17.20 24.60 -22.75
CA VAL A 80 17.57 24.06 -21.44
C VAL A 80 16.91 24.85 -20.32
N PHE A 81 16.96 26.19 -20.40
CA PHE A 81 16.36 27.09 -19.41
C PHE A 81 14.84 26.94 -19.34
N VAL A 82 14.16 27.00 -20.49
CA VAL A 82 12.70 26.92 -20.59
C VAL A 82 12.16 25.61 -20.04
N ILE A 83 12.78 24.48 -20.41
CA ILE A 83 12.41 23.16 -19.90
C ILE A 83 12.64 23.08 -18.38
N THR A 84 13.78 23.59 -17.91
CA THR A 84 14.10 23.64 -16.46
C THR A 84 13.07 24.46 -15.68
N LEU A 85 12.69 25.64 -16.19
CA LEU A 85 11.76 26.59 -15.58
C LEU A 85 10.37 25.98 -15.33
N VAL A 86 9.94 25.06 -16.21
CA VAL A 86 8.66 24.35 -16.06
C VAL A 86 8.80 23.15 -15.13
N MET A 87 9.89 22.39 -15.25
CA MET A 87 10.00 21.09 -14.61
C MET A 87 10.34 21.15 -13.11
N TRP A 88 11.07 22.18 -12.66
CA TRP A 88 11.56 22.23 -11.27
C TRP A 88 10.43 22.16 -10.22
N ALA A 89 9.28 22.78 -10.50
CA ALA A 89 8.17 22.87 -9.54
C ALA A 89 7.56 21.50 -9.24
N GLY A 90 7.39 20.66 -10.26
CA GLY A 90 6.93 19.28 -10.10
C GLY A 90 7.90 18.44 -9.28
N LYS A 91 9.21 18.59 -9.54
CA LYS A 91 10.28 17.90 -8.79
C LYS A 91 10.33 18.35 -7.33
N ALA A 92 10.18 19.66 -7.07
CA ALA A 92 10.12 20.20 -5.72
C ALA A 92 8.94 19.64 -4.91
N ARG A 93 7.75 19.59 -5.50
CA ARG A 93 6.55 19.04 -4.83
C ARG A 93 6.74 17.56 -4.44
N GLN A 94 7.27 16.75 -5.36
CA GLN A 94 7.48 15.32 -5.12
C GLN A 94 8.54 15.06 -4.04
N ILE A 95 9.69 15.74 -4.12
CA ILE A 95 10.78 15.60 -3.14
C ILE A 95 10.36 16.11 -1.76
N ARG A 96 9.56 17.19 -1.69
CA ARG A 96 8.98 17.69 -0.43
C ARG A 96 8.09 16.66 0.25
N ALA A 97 7.19 16.01 -0.49
CA ALA A 97 6.30 14.98 0.05
C ALA A 97 7.09 13.83 0.69
N GLN A 98 8.17 13.39 0.03
CA GLN A 98 9.05 12.34 0.54
C GLN A 98 9.88 12.80 1.75
N THR A 99 10.39 14.04 1.72
CA THR A 99 11.12 14.65 2.84
C THR A 99 10.25 14.69 4.10
N LEU A 100 8.96 15.01 3.94
CA LEU A 100 8.00 15.03 5.04
C LEU A 100 7.79 13.63 5.63
N SER A 101 7.69 12.60 4.78
CA SER A 101 7.62 11.20 5.23
C SER A 101 8.82 10.82 6.09
N ILE A 102 10.04 11.19 5.68
CA ILE A 102 11.28 10.91 6.42
C ILE A 102 11.35 11.69 7.73
N LYS A 103 10.89 12.95 7.75
CA LYS A 103 10.85 13.80 8.94
C LYS A 103 10.01 13.22 10.08
N HIS A 104 9.00 12.40 9.77
CA HIS A 104 8.13 11.75 10.75
C HIS A 104 8.61 10.34 11.16
N THR A 105 9.81 9.92 10.76
CA THR A 105 10.35 8.61 11.16
C THR A 105 10.87 8.62 12.61
N GLY A 106 10.79 7.46 13.27
CA GLY A 106 11.21 7.27 14.66
C GLY A 106 12.62 7.80 15.00
N PRO A 107 13.66 7.57 14.17
CA PRO A 107 15.01 8.08 14.43
C PRO A 107 15.10 9.61 14.45
N VAL A 108 14.35 10.30 13.59
CA VAL A 108 14.33 11.78 13.52
C VAL A 108 13.61 12.36 14.73
N LEU A 109 12.48 11.77 15.12
CA LEU A 109 11.73 12.16 16.31
C LEU A 109 12.56 11.97 17.59
N ALA A 110 13.28 10.84 17.70
CA ALA A 110 14.17 10.57 18.82
C ALA A 110 15.34 11.57 18.91
N ALA A 111 16.00 11.88 17.79
CA ALA A 111 17.05 12.90 17.77
C ALA A 111 16.53 14.28 18.19
N LYS A 112 15.30 14.62 17.79
CA LYS A 112 14.64 15.89 18.18
C LYS A 112 14.29 15.93 19.66
N THR A 113 13.79 14.84 20.25
CA THR A 113 13.48 14.79 21.69
C THR A 113 14.72 14.77 22.55
N MET A 114 15.85 14.27 22.04
CA MET A 114 17.17 14.34 22.68
C MET A 114 17.84 15.73 22.57
N GLY A 115 17.16 16.72 21.99
CA GLY A 115 17.69 18.09 21.88
C GLY A 115 18.76 18.28 20.81
N ALA A 116 18.88 17.37 19.84
CA ALA A 116 19.85 17.52 18.76
C ALA A 116 19.57 18.77 17.90
N SER A 117 20.62 19.43 17.43
CA SER A 117 20.49 20.65 16.63
C SER A 117 19.80 20.36 15.28
N HIS A 118 19.07 21.34 14.76
CA HIS A 118 18.41 21.25 13.46
C HIS A 118 19.39 20.89 12.34
N PHE A 119 20.59 21.47 12.36
CA PHE A 119 21.64 21.18 11.39
C PHE A 119 22.11 19.72 11.46
N TYR A 120 22.31 19.19 12.66
CA TYR A 120 22.67 17.79 12.86
C TYR A 120 21.60 16.83 12.34
N ILE A 121 20.33 17.09 12.69
CA ILE A 121 19.20 16.27 12.23
C ILE A 121 19.11 16.29 10.70
N PHE A 122 19.26 17.47 10.10
CA PHE A 122 19.22 17.63 8.66
C PHE A 122 20.30 16.81 7.95
N TYR A 123 21.56 16.97 8.34
CA TYR A 123 22.68 16.31 7.67
C TYR A 123 22.77 14.81 7.96
N LYS A 124 22.45 14.40 9.21
CA LYS A 124 22.59 13.00 9.65
C LYS A 124 21.40 12.12 9.26
N HIS A 125 20.18 12.66 9.25
CA HIS A 125 18.96 11.86 9.10
C HIS A 125 18.12 12.22 7.87
N ILE A 126 18.00 13.50 7.52
CA ILE A 126 17.15 13.93 6.40
C ILE A 126 17.88 13.76 5.07
N LEU A 127 19.06 14.35 4.92
CA LEU A 127 19.79 14.37 3.66
C LEU A 127 20.10 12.94 3.14
N PRO A 128 20.63 12.00 3.95
CA PRO A 128 20.89 10.64 3.48
C PRO A 128 19.62 9.86 3.13
N GLY A 129 18.49 10.18 3.77
CA GLY A 129 17.20 9.57 3.46
C GLY A 129 16.60 10.04 2.14
N VAL A 130 16.84 11.30 1.76
CA VAL A 130 16.27 11.87 0.52
C VAL A 130 17.19 11.65 -0.69
N VAL A 131 18.51 11.54 -0.52
CA VAL A 131 19.47 11.36 -1.64
C VAL A 131 19.09 10.22 -2.62
N PRO A 132 18.70 9.01 -2.17
CA PRO A 132 18.29 7.93 -3.08
C PRO A 132 17.09 8.30 -3.98
N ILE A 133 16.25 9.25 -3.56
CA ILE A 133 15.05 9.70 -4.27
C ILE A 133 15.41 10.57 -5.48
N PHE A 134 16.59 11.21 -5.49
CA PHE A 134 17.03 12.03 -6.62
C PHE A 134 17.23 11.21 -7.89
N ILE A 135 17.56 9.93 -7.77
CA ILE A 135 17.84 9.03 -8.91
C ILE A 135 16.59 8.77 -9.77
N PRO A 136 15.47 8.26 -9.22
CA PRO A 136 14.25 8.08 -10.01
C PRO A 136 13.70 9.43 -10.51
N GLN A 137 13.92 10.51 -9.77
CA GLN A 137 13.52 11.86 -10.18
C GLN A 137 14.32 12.38 -11.37
N PHE A 138 15.62 12.09 -11.41
CA PHE A 138 16.49 12.38 -12.54
C PHE A 138 16.07 11.60 -13.78
N VAL A 139 15.88 10.28 -13.67
CA VAL A 139 15.48 9.45 -14.81
C VAL A 139 14.15 9.90 -15.42
N THR A 140 13.13 10.08 -14.59
CA THR A 140 11.83 10.60 -15.05
C THR A 140 11.93 12.02 -15.60
N GLY A 141 12.89 12.81 -15.09
CA GLY A 141 13.23 14.12 -15.61
C GLY A 141 13.81 14.05 -17.03
N VAL A 142 14.79 13.19 -17.27
CA VAL A 142 15.40 13.03 -18.60
C VAL A 142 14.35 12.65 -19.64
N ASN A 143 13.48 11.69 -19.32
CA ASN A 143 12.40 11.26 -20.21
C ASN A 143 11.47 12.42 -20.60
N ALA A 144 10.99 13.18 -19.61
CA ALA A 144 10.11 14.32 -19.86
C ALA A 144 10.83 15.43 -20.64
N ALA A 145 12.09 15.71 -20.32
CA ALA A 145 12.88 16.76 -20.96
C ALA A 145 13.17 16.45 -22.44
N ILE A 146 13.49 15.20 -22.80
CA ILE A 146 13.70 14.78 -24.19
C ILE A 146 12.41 14.93 -25.01
N LEU A 147 11.27 14.55 -24.44
CA LEU A 147 9.96 14.71 -25.10
C LEU A 147 9.58 16.19 -25.27
N MET A 148 9.84 17.02 -24.25
CA MET A 148 9.61 18.46 -24.33
C MET A 148 10.53 19.12 -25.37
N GLU A 149 11.83 18.81 -25.36
CA GLU A 149 12.78 19.30 -26.38
C GLU A 149 12.33 18.93 -27.78
N SER A 150 11.99 17.65 -28.00
CA SER A 150 11.54 17.18 -29.31
C SER A 150 10.28 17.91 -29.78
N SER A 151 9.36 18.18 -28.85
CA SER A 151 8.11 18.92 -29.13
C SER A 151 8.37 20.39 -29.46
N LEU A 152 9.21 21.06 -28.68
CA LEU A 152 9.60 22.46 -28.88
C LEU A 152 10.36 22.65 -30.20
N SER A 153 11.32 21.78 -30.46
CA SER A 153 12.10 21.77 -31.70
C SER A 153 11.22 21.42 -32.91
N PHE A 154 10.24 20.52 -32.77
CA PHE A 154 9.25 20.24 -33.80
C PHE A 154 8.35 21.44 -34.12
N LEU A 155 8.05 22.28 -33.12
CA LEU A 155 7.28 23.51 -33.30
C LEU A 155 8.12 24.68 -33.86
N GLY A 156 9.38 24.44 -34.23
CA GLY A 156 10.26 25.45 -34.82
C GLY A 156 10.97 26.35 -33.79
N MET A 157 10.95 25.99 -32.51
CA MET A 157 11.66 26.73 -31.44
C MET A 157 13.06 26.17 -31.13
N GLY A 158 13.52 25.21 -31.94
CA GLY A 158 14.86 24.66 -31.87
C GLY A 158 15.91 25.62 -32.43
N ASP A 159 17.17 25.41 -32.06
CA ASP A 159 18.29 26.14 -32.64
C ASP A 159 18.43 25.80 -34.14
N PRO A 160 18.29 26.77 -35.07
CA PRO A 160 18.34 26.51 -36.50
C PRO A 160 19.74 26.10 -37.00
N LEU A 161 20.80 26.34 -36.22
CA LEU A 161 22.17 26.02 -36.59
C LEU A 161 22.59 24.60 -36.20
N THR A 162 21.78 23.92 -35.37
CA THR A 162 22.09 22.58 -34.88
C THR A 162 20.96 21.61 -35.18
N LYS A 163 21.30 20.35 -35.46
CA LYS A 163 20.29 19.32 -35.66
C LYS A 163 19.98 18.67 -34.32
N SER A 164 18.70 18.57 -34.01
CA SER A 164 18.09 17.73 -32.96
C SER A 164 17.04 16.81 -33.58
N TRP A 165 16.61 15.75 -32.88
CA TRP A 165 15.56 14.87 -33.41
C TRP A 165 14.25 15.61 -33.67
N GLY A 166 13.86 16.56 -32.80
CA GLY A 166 12.69 17.40 -33.04
C GLY A 166 12.84 18.30 -34.26
N SER A 167 14.02 18.87 -34.50
CA SER A 167 14.28 19.70 -35.69
C SER A 167 14.24 18.88 -36.99
N ILE A 168 14.69 17.62 -36.95
CA ILE A 168 14.62 16.71 -38.12
C ILE A 168 13.15 16.44 -38.46
N LEU A 169 12.31 16.22 -37.45
CA LEU A 169 10.86 16.08 -37.64
C LEU A 169 10.21 17.36 -38.18
N PHE A 170 10.64 18.54 -37.71
CA PHE A 170 10.17 19.83 -38.23
C PHE A 170 10.50 19.99 -39.72
N TYR A 171 11.76 19.72 -40.12
CA TYR A 171 12.17 19.80 -41.50
C TYR A 171 11.52 18.74 -42.40
N ALA A 172 11.26 17.54 -41.87
CA ALA A 172 10.48 16.51 -42.57
C ALA A 172 9.04 16.97 -42.85
N ASN A 173 8.39 17.57 -41.85
CA ASN A 173 7.02 18.06 -41.97
C ASN A 173 6.93 19.27 -42.92
N SER A 174 7.84 20.25 -42.79
CA SER A 174 7.86 21.44 -43.65
C SER A 174 8.22 21.15 -45.11
N ARG A 175 8.95 20.06 -45.39
CA ARG A 175 9.26 19.59 -46.76
C ARG A 175 8.17 18.69 -47.35
N SER A 176 7.01 18.57 -46.72
CA SER A 176 5.92 17.70 -47.19
C SER A 176 6.36 16.24 -47.38
N ALA A 177 7.17 15.69 -46.45
CA ALA A 177 7.64 14.30 -46.52
C ALA A 177 6.50 13.27 -46.59
N PHE A 178 5.31 13.61 -46.07
CA PHE A 178 4.11 12.78 -46.18
C PHE A 178 3.55 12.68 -47.60
N LEU A 179 3.70 13.73 -48.42
CA LEU A 179 3.20 13.76 -49.80
C LEU A 179 4.19 13.12 -50.79
N THR A 180 5.44 12.89 -50.38
CA THR A 180 6.54 12.42 -51.24
C THR A 180 6.98 10.99 -50.92
N GLU A 181 6.20 10.23 -50.15
CA GLU A 181 6.52 8.89 -49.61
C GLU A 181 7.84 8.82 -48.79
N ALA A 182 8.53 9.94 -48.60
CA ALA A 182 9.79 10.04 -47.87
C ALA A 182 9.62 10.01 -46.35
N TRP A 183 8.38 10.05 -45.85
CA TRP A 183 8.05 10.02 -44.41
C TRP A 183 8.64 8.80 -43.69
N VAL A 184 8.74 7.65 -44.37
CA VAL A 184 9.34 6.41 -43.81
C VAL A 184 10.78 6.65 -43.36
N TRP A 185 11.53 7.49 -44.07
CA TRP A 185 12.95 7.72 -43.83
C TRP A 185 13.23 8.95 -42.98
N TRP A 186 12.34 9.95 -42.99
CA TRP A 186 12.56 11.22 -42.28
C TRP A 186 11.81 11.31 -40.95
N ILE A 187 10.73 10.55 -40.75
CA ILE A 187 9.87 10.65 -39.55
C ILE A 187 10.04 9.44 -38.63
N ILE A 188 10.04 8.23 -39.19
CA ILE A 188 10.13 7.00 -38.37
C ILE A 188 11.47 6.92 -37.62
N PRO A 189 12.65 7.15 -38.25
CA PRO A 189 13.92 6.92 -37.55
C PRO A 189 14.15 7.86 -36.34
N PRO A 190 13.90 9.19 -36.41
CA PRO A 190 13.98 10.04 -35.23
C PRO A 190 12.98 9.63 -34.13
N GLY A 191 11.75 9.25 -34.52
CA GLY A 191 10.73 8.78 -33.58
C GLY A 191 11.15 7.51 -32.85
N VAL A 192 11.70 6.52 -33.57
CA VAL A 192 12.23 5.28 -32.99
C VAL A 192 13.41 5.58 -32.06
N CYS A 193 14.31 6.50 -32.42
CA CYS A 193 15.41 6.91 -31.56
C CYS A 193 14.92 7.51 -30.23
N ILE A 194 13.92 8.40 -30.29
CA ILE A 194 13.30 8.99 -29.09
C ILE A 194 12.70 7.87 -28.21
N VAL A 195 11.93 6.95 -28.80
CA VAL A 195 11.28 5.85 -28.07
C VAL A 195 12.31 4.93 -27.41
N ILE A 196 13.35 4.51 -28.14
CA ILE A 196 14.41 3.64 -27.62
C ILE A 196 15.14 4.32 -26.47
N VAL A 197 15.49 5.60 -26.60
CA VAL A 197 16.18 6.33 -25.54
C VAL A 197 15.31 6.51 -24.31
N VAL A 198 14.05 6.91 -24.47
CA VAL A 198 13.10 7.03 -23.35
C VAL A 198 12.89 5.68 -22.65
N LEU A 199 12.78 4.59 -23.41
CA LEU A 199 12.71 3.23 -22.84
C LEU A 199 13.99 2.85 -22.11
N ALA A 200 15.17 3.10 -22.69
CA ALA A 200 16.46 2.81 -22.07
C ALA A 200 16.65 3.53 -20.74
N PHE A 201 16.33 4.84 -20.70
CA PHE A 201 16.35 5.59 -19.45
C PHE A 201 15.31 5.06 -18.45
N SER A 202 14.10 4.72 -18.90
CA SER A 202 13.06 4.15 -18.02
C SER A 202 13.50 2.83 -17.38
N LEU A 203 14.04 1.90 -18.18
CA LEU A 203 14.58 0.63 -17.70
C LEU A 203 15.76 0.83 -16.74
N MET A 204 16.66 1.77 -17.05
CA MET A 204 17.75 2.14 -16.15
C MET A 204 17.22 2.71 -14.83
N GLY A 205 16.11 3.46 -14.85
CA GLY A 205 15.42 3.95 -13.67
C GLY A 205 14.92 2.82 -12.78
N TYR A 206 14.22 1.84 -13.35
CA TYR A 206 13.73 0.68 -12.61
C TYR A 206 14.88 -0.13 -12.00
N TYR A 207 15.95 -0.37 -12.75
CA TYR A 207 17.13 -1.09 -12.25
C TYR A 207 17.79 -0.35 -11.08
N LEU A 208 17.94 0.98 -11.19
CA LEU A 208 18.50 1.77 -10.10
C LEU A 208 17.57 1.79 -8.89
N GLU A 209 16.26 1.95 -9.09
CA GLU A 209 15.26 1.90 -8.02
C GLU A 209 15.31 0.56 -7.27
N GLU A 210 15.42 -0.57 -7.98
CA GLU A 210 15.57 -1.90 -7.40
C GLU A 210 16.85 -2.03 -6.55
N ARG A 211 17.98 -1.51 -7.04
CA ARG A 211 19.27 -1.58 -6.31
C ARG A 211 19.30 -0.72 -5.06
N PHE A 212 18.63 0.43 -5.07
CA PHE A 212 18.56 1.34 -3.93
C PHE A 212 17.41 1.03 -2.96
N ASN A 213 16.52 0.11 -3.32
CA ASN A 213 15.41 -0.33 -2.50
C ASN A 213 15.65 -1.75 -1.98
N PRO A 214 16.19 -1.93 -0.75
CA PRO A 214 16.50 -3.23 -0.17
C PRO A 214 15.28 -4.14 0.09
N ARG A 215 14.07 -3.70 -0.28
CA ARG A 215 12.83 -4.49 -0.23
C ARG A 215 12.58 -5.34 -1.48
N LEU A 216 13.32 -5.12 -2.58
CA LEU A 216 13.08 -5.78 -3.86
C LEU A 216 14.15 -6.83 -4.25
N GLY A 217 15.35 -6.77 -3.65
CA GLY A 217 16.49 -7.62 -4.04
C GLY A 217 16.43 -9.11 -3.68
N ASP A 218 15.40 -9.58 -2.96
CA ASP A 218 15.30 -10.98 -2.51
C ASP A 218 14.38 -11.86 -3.36
N TYR A 219 14.03 -11.43 -4.58
CA TYR A 219 13.37 -12.27 -5.57
C TYR A 219 14.36 -13.27 -6.21
N SER A 220 14.92 -14.15 -5.38
CA SER A 220 15.46 -15.41 -5.89
C SER A 220 14.31 -16.39 -6.08
N VAL A 221 14.04 -16.76 -7.34
CA VAL A 221 13.17 -17.89 -7.67
C VAL A 221 13.87 -19.14 -7.13
N ARG A 222 13.58 -19.55 -5.89
CA ARG A 222 14.18 -20.74 -5.29
C ARG A 222 13.26 -21.95 -5.39
N GLU A 223 13.90 -23.05 -5.77
CA GLU A 223 13.40 -24.32 -6.28
C GLU A 223 12.23 -24.95 -5.52
N LYS A 224 11.35 -25.60 -6.30
CA LYS A 224 10.31 -26.53 -5.84
C LYS A 224 10.88 -27.52 -4.82
N ARG A 225 10.54 -27.36 -3.54
CA ARG A 225 10.72 -28.39 -2.51
C ARG A 225 10.02 -29.67 -2.97
N LYS A 226 10.77 -30.76 -3.14
CA LYS A 226 10.22 -32.11 -3.36
C LYS A 226 9.36 -32.49 -2.17
N LYS A 227 8.06 -32.70 -2.40
CA LYS A 227 7.12 -33.29 -1.44
C LYS A 227 7.58 -34.71 -1.10
N GLN A 228 7.88 -34.97 0.17
CA GLN A 228 7.89 -36.35 0.67
C GLN A 228 6.47 -36.72 1.10
N PRO A 229 5.95 -37.89 0.73
CA PRO A 229 4.69 -38.39 1.26
C PRO A 229 4.97 -38.99 2.63
N VAL A 230 4.38 -38.44 3.69
CA VAL A 230 4.40 -39.06 5.02
C VAL A 230 2.97 -39.25 5.50
N LYS A 231 2.72 -40.44 6.04
CA LYS A 231 1.44 -40.98 6.49
C LYS A 231 0.73 -40.02 7.44
N THR A 232 -0.46 -39.59 7.06
CA THR A 232 -1.41 -38.85 7.89
C THR A 232 -1.70 -39.66 9.16
N LYS A 233 -1.25 -39.16 10.32
CA LYS A 233 -1.89 -39.55 11.58
C LYS A 233 -3.21 -38.79 11.60
N GLU A 234 -4.33 -39.51 11.57
CA GLU A 234 -5.64 -38.94 11.85
C GLU A 234 -5.62 -38.39 13.28
N HIS A 235 -5.47 -37.08 13.41
CA HIS A 235 -5.70 -36.40 14.67
C HIS A 235 -7.19 -36.50 14.94
N GLN A 236 -7.56 -37.19 16.02
CA GLN A 236 -8.96 -37.44 16.37
C GLN A 236 -9.68 -36.10 16.46
N SER A 237 -10.55 -35.83 15.49
CA SER A 237 -11.50 -34.72 15.53
C SER A 237 -12.34 -34.85 16.80
N SER A 238 -11.96 -34.12 17.85
CA SER A 238 -12.80 -33.93 19.01
C SER A 238 -14.06 -33.20 18.54
N LYS A 239 -15.20 -33.91 18.55
CA LYS A 239 -16.50 -33.40 18.11
C LYS A 239 -16.72 -31.97 18.61
N GLY A 240 -16.83 -31.02 17.69
CA GLY A 240 -17.18 -29.61 17.98
C GLY A 240 -16.08 -28.57 17.76
N ILE A 241 -14.83 -28.95 17.47
CA ILE A 241 -13.75 -28.00 17.14
C ILE A 241 -13.72 -27.70 15.64
N LEU A 242 -13.77 -26.42 15.27
CA LEU A 242 -13.67 -25.95 13.88
C LEU A 242 -12.22 -25.65 13.50
N LEU A 243 -11.48 -24.95 14.37
CA LEU A 243 -10.08 -24.59 14.18
C LEU A 243 -9.28 -24.97 15.44
N SER A 244 -8.14 -25.62 15.25
CA SER A 244 -7.15 -25.88 16.30
C SER A 244 -5.78 -25.36 15.84
N VAL A 245 -5.11 -24.61 16.70
CA VAL A 245 -3.74 -24.12 16.48
C VAL A 245 -2.89 -24.71 17.59
N GLU A 246 -1.82 -25.41 17.23
CA GLU A 246 -0.94 -26.14 18.14
C GLU A 246 0.51 -25.66 17.98
N SER A 247 1.06 -25.11 19.06
CA SER A 247 2.44 -24.61 19.16
C SER A 247 2.88 -23.74 17.98
N LEU A 248 2.02 -22.80 17.57
CA LEU A 248 2.31 -21.90 16.46
C LEU A 248 3.42 -20.93 16.84
N THR A 249 4.51 -20.98 16.08
CA THR A 249 5.61 -20.02 16.15
C THR A 249 5.84 -19.42 14.77
N VAL A 250 5.88 -18.09 14.69
CA VAL A 250 6.12 -17.34 13.46
C VAL A 250 7.25 -16.34 13.68
N ALA A 251 8.29 -16.44 12.87
CA ALA A 251 9.46 -15.59 12.92
C ALA A 251 9.74 -14.87 11.59
N TYR A 252 10.18 -13.62 11.66
CA TYR A 252 10.53 -12.79 10.52
C TYR A 252 12.02 -12.39 10.55
N PRO A 253 12.67 -12.16 9.39
CA PRO A 253 14.03 -11.68 9.36
C PRO A 253 14.13 -10.25 9.92
N LYS A 254 15.13 -10.00 10.74
CA LYS A 254 15.50 -8.69 11.28
C LYS A 254 17.02 -8.62 11.42
N SER A 255 17.66 -7.80 10.59
CA SER A 255 19.11 -7.54 10.65
C SER A 255 20.00 -8.79 10.50
N GLY A 256 19.56 -9.80 9.73
CA GLY A 256 20.29 -11.06 9.51
C GLY A 256 19.78 -12.24 10.34
N ASP A 257 19.15 -11.98 11.49
CA ASP A 257 18.58 -13.02 12.36
C ASP A 257 17.06 -13.14 12.21
N TYR A 258 16.48 -14.26 12.65
CA TYR A 258 15.03 -14.44 12.73
C TYR A 258 14.53 -14.06 14.11
N ARG A 259 13.60 -13.11 14.18
CA ARG A 259 12.93 -12.72 15.42
C ARG A 259 11.52 -13.29 15.45
N SER A 260 11.22 -14.03 16.51
CA SER A 260 9.87 -14.52 16.78
C SER A 260 8.91 -13.35 17.01
N VAL A 261 7.75 -13.39 16.35
CA VAL A 261 6.63 -12.46 16.50
C VAL A 261 5.42 -13.15 17.13
N VAL A 262 5.30 -14.46 16.91
CA VAL A 262 4.37 -15.35 17.62
C VAL A 262 5.20 -16.51 18.12
N ASP A 263 5.08 -16.88 19.39
CA ASP A 263 5.93 -17.85 20.05
C ASP A 263 5.08 -18.84 20.88
N ASP A 264 5.06 -20.10 20.43
CA ASP A 264 4.37 -21.24 21.05
C ASP A 264 2.90 -20.96 21.43
N VAL A 265 2.13 -20.42 20.48
CA VAL A 265 0.72 -20.10 20.73
C VAL A 265 -0.16 -21.28 20.32
N SER A 266 -0.93 -21.78 21.29
CA SER A 266 -1.93 -22.83 21.08
C SER A 266 -3.32 -22.37 21.50
N PHE A 267 -4.35 -22.60 20.68
CA PHE A 267 -5.75 -22.32 21.03
C PHE A 267 -6.72 -23.06 20.09
N VAL A 268 -8.00 -23.11 20.48
CA VAL A 268 -9.07 -23.75 19.70
C VAL A 268 -10.27 -22.83 19.55
N VAL A 269 -10.95 -22.94 18.41
CA VAL A 269 -12.24 -22.28 18.13
C VAL A 269 -13.27 -23.34 17.81
N LYS A 270 -14.36 -23.38 18.59
CA LYS A 270 -15.48 -24.29 18.38
C LYS A 270 -16.46 -23.76 17.34
N HIS A 271 -17.32 -24.63 16.84
CA HIS A 271 -18.43 -24.22 15.97
C HIS A 271 -19.36 -23.23 16.68
N GLY A 272 -19.66 -22.12 16.00
CA GLY A 272 -20.54 -21.05 16.52
C GLY A 272 -19.95 -20.22 17.66
N GLU A 273 -18.68 -20.42 18.02
CA GLU A 273 -17.99 -19.67 19.07
C GLU A 273 -17.37 -18.38 18.52
N VAL A 274 -17.38 -17.33 19.34
CA VAL A 274 -16.58 -16.13 19.12
C VAL A 274 -15.38 -16.09 20.07
N LEU A 275 -14.18 -16.28 19.51
CA LEU A 275 -12.91 -16.12 20.22
C LEU A 275 -12.35 -14.71 20.03
N GLY A 276 -12.15 -13.99 21.13
CA GLY A 276 -11.44 -12.72 21.16
C GLY A 276 -9.93 -12.90 21.27
N ILE A 277 -9.16 -12.12 20.52
CA ILE A 277 -7.71 -12.02 20.68
C ILE A 277 -7.36 -10.57 20.97
N VAL A 278 -6.84 -10.30 22.18
CA VAL A 278 -6.50 -8.95 22.65
C VAL A 278 -5.04 -8.85 23.06
N GLY A 279 -4.45 -7.69 22.85
CA GLY A 279 -3.09 -7.38 23.27
C GLY A 279 -2.61 -6.08 22.64
N GLU A 280 -1.47 -5.59 23.10
CA GLU A 280 -0.86 -4.36 22.56
C GLU A 280 -0.52 -4.46 21.06
N SER A 281 -0.34 -3.30 20.42
CA SER A 281 0.14 -3.26 19.04
C SER A 281 1.49 -3.97 18.93
N GLY A 282 1.63 -4.84 17.93
CA GLY A 282 2.83 -5.67 17.76
C GLY A 282 2.89 -6.95 18.59
N SER A 283 1.85 -7.33 19.34
CA SER A 283 1.81 -8.58 20.11
C SER A 283 1.62 -9.87 19.28
N GLY A 284 1.57 -9.79 17.95
CA GLY A 284 1.49 -10.95 17.05
C GLY A 284 0.08 -11.33 16.56
N LYS A 285 -0.98 -10.64 17.00
CA LYS A 285 -2.39 -11.00 16.69
C LYS A 285 -2.69 -11.14 15.19
N SER A 286 -2.37 -10.12 14.39
CA SER A 286 -2.56 -10.15 12.94
C SER A 286 -1.65 -11.18 12.24
N THR A 287 -0.53 -11.54 12.87
CA THR A 287 0.35 -12.61 12.37
C THR A 287 -0.32 -13.99 12.54
N ILE A 288 -1.05 -14.21 13.64
CA ILE A 288 -1.86 -15.42 13.81
C ILE A 288 -2.95 -15.50 12.73
N ALA A 289 -3.69 -14.41 12.50
CA ALA A 289 -4.71 -14.37 11.45
C ALA A 289 -4.16 -14.76 10.08
N THR A 290 -3.03 -14.17 9.69
CA THR A 290 -2.37 -14.44 8.41
C THR A 290 -1.74 -15.83 8.32
N ALA A 291 -1.29 -16.42 9.43
CA ALA A 291 -0.85 -17.81 9.51
C ALA A 291 -2.00 -18.79 9.26
N ILE A 292 -3.17 -18.57 9.88
CA ILE A 292 -4.35 -19.43 9.71
C ILE A 292 -4.76 -19.53 8.22
N ILE A 293 -4.74 -18.40 7.51
CA ILE A 293 -5.06 -18.38 6.08
C ILE A 293 -3.85 -18.68 5.18
N GLN A 294 -2.69 -19.05 5.73
CA GLN A 294 -1.44 -19.35 5.00
C GLN A 294 -0.97 -18.21 4.07
N GLN A 295 -1.11 -16.96 4.52
CA GLN A 295 -0.72 -15.73 3.81
C GLN A 295 0.37 -14.94 4.56
N LEU A 296 1.26 -15.64 5.27
CA LEU A 296 2.40 -15.01 5.93
C LEU A 296 3.29 -14.30 4.91
N LYS A 297 3.77 -13.09 5.28
CA LYS A 297 4.69 -12.33 4.44
C LYS A 297 6.02 -13.05 4.36
N ARG A 298 6.48 -13.38 3.15
CA ARG A 298 7.80 -13.99 2.96
C ARG A 298 8.91 -12.96 3.32
N PRO A 299 10.06 -13.40 3.86
CA PRO A 299 10.49 -14.78 4.11
C PRO A 299 10.21 -15.23 5.57
N ALA A 300 8.96 -15.13 6.06
CA ALA A 300 8.59 -15.70 7.35
C ALA A 300 8.92 -17.20 7.46
N LYS A 301 9.32 -17.62 8.66
CA LYS A 301 9.38 -19.02 9.08
C LYS A 301 8.20 -19.31 10.00
N GLU A 302 7.53 -20.42 9.73
CA GLU A 302 6.40 -20.92 10.53
C GLU A 302 6.74 -22.33 11.04
N SER A 303 6.42 -22.60 12.29
CA SER A 303 6.39 -23.93 12.89
C SER A 303 5.13 -24.10 13.75
N GLY A 304 4.82 -25.34 14.11
CA GLY A 304 3.53 -25.69 14.71
C GLY A 304 2.54 -26.21 13.67
N GLU A 305 1.34 -26.53 14.12
CA GLU A 305 0.31 -27.19 13.31
C GLU A 305 -1.02 -26.41 13.40
N ILE A 306 -1.66 -26.20 12.25
CA ILE A 306 -2.95 -25.52 12.17
C ILE A 306 -3.94 -26.49 11.54
N TYR A 307 -4.94 -26.91 12.30
CA TYR A 307 -5.99 -27.81 11.85
C TYR A 307 -7.28 -27.04 11.59
N PHE A 308 -7.84 -27.17 10.40
CA PHE A 308 -9.17 -26.66 10.04
C PHE A 308 -10.07 -27.84 9.67
N GLU A 309 -11.17 -28.00 10.40
CA GLU A 309 -12.07 -29.16 10.31
C GLU A 309 -11.31 -30.50 10.41
N GLY A 310 -10.33 -30.57 11.31
CA GLY A 310 -9.49 -31.75 11.53
C GLY A 310 -8.39 -31.98 10.47
N ASN A 311 -8.31 -31.14 9.45
CA ASN A 311 -7.31 -31.27 8.38
C ASN A 311 -6.16 -30.28 8.59
N LEU A 312 -4.92 -30.77 8.48
CA LEU A 312 -3.72 -29.96 8.66
C LEU A 312 -3.53 -28.98 7.47
N VAL A 313 -3.72 -27.69 7.73
CA VAL A 313 -3.78 -26.61 6.74
C VAL A 313 -2.46 -26.47 5.99
N GLN A 314 -1.32 -26.66 6.65
CA GLN A 314 0.00 -26.58 6.02
C GLN A 314 0.22 -27.63 4.92
N HIS A 315 -0.59 -28.70 4.88
CA HIS A 315 -0.52 -29.74 3.83
C HIS A 315 -1.43 -29.45 2.62
N PHE A 316 -2.26 -28.40 2.69
CA PHE A 316 -3.13 -28.04 1.58
C PHE A 316 -2.32 -27.59 0.38
N GLY A 317 -2.64 -28.14 -0.80
CA GLY A 317 -2.17 -27.59 -2.07
C GLY A 317 -2.85 -26.27 -2.40
N ASP A 318 -2.34 -25.55 -3.39
CA ASP A 318 -2.81 -24.22 -3.78
C ASP A 318 -4.32 -24.18 -4.06
N GLU A 319 -4.87 -25.21 -4.70
CA GLU A 319 -6.31 -25.30 -4.96
C GLU A 319 -7.14 -25.47 -3.69
N ARG A 320 -6.72 -26.31 -2.75
CA ARG A 320 -7.43 -26.47 -1.47
C ARG A 320 -7.36 -25.20 -0.63
N LEU A 321 -6.20 -24.52 -0.62
CA LEU A 321 -6.06 -23.21 0.00
C LEU A 321 -6.96 -22.15 -0.67
N ARG A 322 -7.09 -22.19 -2.00
CA ARG A 322 -8.03 -21.33 -2.74
C ARG A 322 -9.47 -21.59 -2.34
N GLN A 323 -9.88 -22.84 -2.12
CA GLN A 323 -11.24 -23.17 -1.65
C GLN A 323 -11.46 -22.83 -0.18
N MET A 324 -10.43 -22.93 0.65
CA MET A 324 -10.53 -22.56 2.06
C MET A 324 -10.71 -21.04 2.22
N ARG A 325 -9.88 -20.24 1.54
CA ARG A 325 -9.94 -18.77 1.59
C ARG A 325 -11.18 -18.25 0.86
N GLY A 326 -11.91 -17.34 1.48
CA GLY A 326 -13.05 -16.67 0.86
C GLY A 326 -14.33 -17.50 0.80
N LYS A 327 -14.25 -18.83 0.72
CA LYS A 327 -15.42 -19.73 0.74
C LYS A 327 -15.66 -20.39 2.10
N GLU A 328 -14.63 -20.87 2.80
CA GLU A 328 -14.79 -21.51 4.12
C GLU A 328 -14.33 -20.59 5.26
N ILE A 329 -13.32 -19.76 5.00
CA ILE A 329 -12.80 -18.74 5.92
C ILE A 329 -12.90 -17.37 5.27
N GLY A 330 -13.76 -16.51 5.83
CA GLY A 330 -13.81 -15.08 5.50
C GLY A 330 -12.74 -14.32 6.28
N TYR A 331 -12.12 -13.31 5.66
CA TYR A 331 -11.11 -12.46 6.32
C TYR A 331 -11.44 -10.99 6.13
N ILE A 332 -11.63 -10.27 7.25
CA ILE A 332 -11.76 -8.82 7.31
C ILE A 332 -10.41 -8.31 7.80
N ALA A 333 -9.57 -7.87 6.87
CA ALA A 333 -8.21 -7.42 7.18
C ALA A 333 -8.16 -6.06 7.90
N GLN A 334 -7.03 -5.79 8.56
CA GLN A 334 -6.77 -4.46 9.10
C GLN A 334 -6.76 -3.41 7.98
N ALA A 335 -7.39 -2.26 8.23
CA ALA A 335 -7.57 -1.19 7.24
C ALA A 335 -8.25 -1.66 5.92
N ALA A 336 -9.10 -2.68 5.99
CA ALA A 336 -9.78 -3.27 4.83
C ALA A 336 -10.60 -2.27 3.99
N MET A 337 -11.00 -1.12 4.53
CA MET A 337 -11.66 -0.08 3.73
C MET A 337 -10.79 0.42 2.56
N ASN A 338 -9.46 0.29 2.67
CA ASN A 338 -8.52 0.59 1.58
C ASN A 338 -8.41 -0.54 0.54
N ALA A 339 -8.99 -1.72 0.81
CA ALA A 339 -9.00 -2.84 -0.12
C ALA A 339 -10.09 -2.68 -1.21
N LEU A 340 -11.10 -1.84 -0.98
CA LEU A 340 -12.09 -1.53 -2.01
C LEU A 340 -11.46 -0.74 -3.15
N ASN A 341 -11.63 -1.23 -4.38
CA ASN A 341 -11.14 -0.52 -5.56
C ASN A 341 -12.01 0.72 -5.83
N PRO A 342 -11.47 1.96 -5.77
CA PRO A 342 -12.26 3.18 -5.78
C PRO A 342 -12.92 3.49 -7.14
N VAL A 343 -12.48 2.83 -8.22
CA VAL A 343 -13.01 3.01 -9.58
C VAL A 343 -13.90 1.85 -10.03
N ILE A 344 -14.19 0.89 -9.16
CA ILE A 344 -15.11 -0.23 -9.43
C ILE A 344 -16.32 -0.11 -8.53
N ARG A 345 -17.52 -0.34 -9.08
CA ARG A 345 -18.77 -0.33 -8.30
C ARG A 345 -18.84 -1.46 -7.28
N ILE A 346 -19.62 -1.25 -6.22
CA ILE A 346 -19.75 -2.20 -5.11
C ILE A 346 -20.31 -3.55 -5.57
N ASP A 347 -21.32 -3.55 -6.44
CA ASP A 347 -21.89 -4.76 -7.02
C ASP A 347 -20.80 -5.61 -7.67
N LYS A 348 -19.97 -5.05 -8.55
CA LYS A 348 -18.93 -5.79 -9.26
C LYS A 348 -17.91 -6.42 -8.33
N GLN A 349 -17.49 -5.70 -7.29
CA GLN A 349 -16.55 -6.21 -6.29
C GLN A 349 -17.15 -7.36 -5.46
N LEU A 350 -18.43 -7.26 -5.08
CA LEU A 350 -19.14 -8.36 -4.40
C LEU A 350 -19.34 -9.56 -5.32
N GLN A 351 -19.69 -9.34 -6.59
CA GLN A 351 -19.83 -10.40 -7.57
C GLN A 351 -18.51 -11.14 -7.83
N GLU A 352 -17.38 -10.42 -7.83
CA GLU A 352 -16.05 -11.02 -7.97
C GLU A 352 -15.75 -12.02 -6.85
N ALA A 353 -16.05 -11.66 -5.60
CA ALA A 353 -15.88 -12.55 -4.45
C ALA A 353 -16.69 -13.85 -4.57
N VAL A 354 -17.86 -13.81 -5.22
CA VAL A 354 -18.67 -15.01 -5.48
C VAL A 354 -18.13 -15.80 -6.67
N ARG A 355 -17.80 -15.12 -7.78
CA ARG A 355 -17.26 -15.74 -9.01
C ARG A 355 -15.93 -16.46 -8.77
N ALA A 356 -15.16 -16.05 -7.77
CA ALA A 356 -13.93 -16.72 -7.36
C ALA A 356 -14.15 -18.18 -6.91
N HIS A 357 -15.36 -18.54 -6.47
CA HIS A 357 -15.66 -19.85 -5.88
C HIS A 357 -16.89 -20.57 -6.44
N TYR A 358 -17.81 -19.84 -7.06
CA TYR A 358 -19.08 -20.38 -7.56
C TYR A 358 -19.35 -19.91 -9.00
N GLN A 359 -19.97 -20.78 -9.79
CA GLN A 359 -20.52 -20.46 -11.10
C GLN A 359 -22.03 -20.25 -10.93
N LEU A 360 -22.45 -18.99 -10.90
CA LEU A 360 -23.86 -18.61 -10.79
C LEU A 360 -24.28 -17.82 -12.04
N SER A 361 -25.55 -17.91 -12.40
CA SER A 361 -26.15 -17.03 -13.40
C SER A 361 -26.18 -15.58 -12.90
N ASN A 362 -26.30 -14.62 -13.82
CA ASN A 362 -26.38 -13.20 -13.45
C ASN A 362 -27.58 -12.91 -12.51
N LYS A 363 -28.71 -13.60 -12.68
CA LYS A 363 -29.88 -13.45 -11.81
C LYS A 363 -29.60 -13.93 -10.39
N GLU A 364 -29.03 -15.11 -10.23
CA GLU A 364 -28.67 -15.65 -8.91
C GLU A 364 -27.61 -14.80 -8.22
N MET A 365 -26.67 -14.26 -9.00
CA MET A 365 -25.64 -13.36 -8.52
C MET A 365 -26.24 -12.05 -7.96
N ASP A 366 -27.18 -11.43 -8.69
CA ASP A 366 -27.83 -10.20 -8.24
C ASP A 366 -28.64 -10.44 -6.95
N VAL A 367 -29.35 -11.56 -6.86
CA VAL A 367 -30.06 -11.97 -5.63
C VAL A 367 -29.07 -12.09 -4.47
N ARG A 368 -27.94 -12.79 -4.66
CA ARG A 368 -26.93 -12.95 -3.61
C ARG A 368 -26.34 -11.63 -3.14
N VAL A 369 -26.08 -10.69 -4.06
CA VAL A 369 -25.57 -9.36 -3.74
C VAL A 369 -26.61 -8.54 -2.94
N ILE A 370 -27.88 -8.59 -3.33
CA ILE A 370 -28.95 -7.90 -2.60
C ILE A 370 -29.10 -8.48 -1.20
N GLU A 371 -29.16 -9.80 -1.08
CA GLU A 371 -29.29 -10.50 0.22
C GLU A 371 -28.19 -10.09 1.20
N VAL A 372 -26.91 -10.11 0.76
CA VAL A 372 -25.80 -9.80 1.65
C VAL A 372 -25.77 -8.32 2.03
N LEU A 373 -26.16 -7.41 1.13
CA LEU A 373 -26.25 -5.98 1.44
C LEU A 373 -27.34 -5.71 2.49
N GLN A 374 -28.49 -6.36 2.34
CA GLN A 374 -29.57 -6.27 3.33
C GLN A 374 -29.15 -6.82 4.69
N GLN A 375 -28.41 -7.95 4.73
CA GLN A 375 -27.87 -8.52 5.96
C GLN A 375 -26.96 -7.53 6.71
N VAL A 376 -26.12 -6.79 6.00
CA VAL A 376 -25.25 -5.76 6.61
C VAL A 376 -25.96 -4.42 6.84
N GLY A 377 -27.26 -4.33 6.61
CA GLY A 377 -28.06 -3.13 6.83
C GLY A 377 -27.83 -2.03 5.78
N LEU A 378 -27.45 -2.39 4.56
CA LEU A 378 -27.34 -1.48 3.42
C LEU A 378 -28.51 -1.67 2.46
N ASP A 379 -29.12 -0.55 2.07
CA ASP A 379 -30.12 -0.49 1.00
C ASP A 379 -29.51 -0.97 -0.33
N GLU A 380 -30.29 -1.73 -1.10
CA GLU A 380 -29.86 -2.30 -2.39
C GLU A 380 -29.38 -1.25 -3.38
N LYS A 381 -29.85 0.01 -3.29
CA LYS A 381 -29.42 1.10 -4.16
C LYS A 381 -27.91 1.34 -4.10
N TRP A 382 -27.28 1.08 -2.95
CA TRP A 382 -25.85 1.29 -2.74
C TRP A 382 -24.97 0.30 -3.53
N ARG A 383 -25.53 -0.76 -4.11
CA ARG A 383 -24.79 -1.69 -4.96
C ARG A 383 -24.19 -1.01 -6.20
N PHE A 384 -24.83 0.06 -6.69
CA PHE A 384 -24.36 0.79 -7.87
C PHE A 384 -23.42 1.94 -7.56
N ALA A 385 -23.19 2.23 -6.29
CA ALA A 385 -22.26 3.26 -5.86
C ALA A 385 -20.80 2.82 -6.07
N TYR A 386 -19.90 3.78 -6.08
CA TYR A 386 -18.46 3.58 -5.93
C TYR A 386 -18.05 3.73 -4.46
N PRO A 387 -16.92 3.14 -4.05
CA PRO A 387 -16.47 3.24 -2.66
C PRO A 387 -16.37 4.69 -2.17
N HIS A 388 -15.90 5.63 -2.99
CA HIS A 388 -15.74 7.03 -2.59
C HIS A 388 -17.07 7.77 -2.32
N GLU A 389 -18.21 7.19 -2.70
CA GLU A 389 -19.55 7.72 -2.45
C GLU A 389 -20.16 7.21 -1.12
N LEU A 390 -19.49 6.27 -0.44
CA LEU A 390 -19.93 5.66 0.81
C LEU A 390 -19.24 6.29 2.03
N SER A 391 -19.97 6.41 3.14
CA SER A 391 -19.41 6.77 4.44
C SER A 391 -18.45 5.68 4.96
N GLY A 392 -17.65 6.00 6.00
CA GLY A 392 -16.71 5.04 6.57
C GLY A 392 -17.39 3.76 7.07
N GLY A 393 -18.47 3.90 7.84
CA GLY A 393 -19.27 2.76 8.30
C GLY A 393 -19.93 1.97 7.16
N MET A 394 -20.38 2.65 6.10
CA MET A 394 -20.96 1.98 4.93
C MET A 394 -19.92 1.14 4.17
N LYS A 395 -18.70 1.68 3.98
CA LYS A 395 -17.58 0.90 3.40
C LYS A 395 -17.26 -0.32 4.26
N GLN A 396 -17.26 -0.17 5.58
CA GLN A 396 -17.01 -1.29 6.48
C GLN A 396 -18.09 -2.37 6.38
N ARG A 397 -19.37 -1.97 6.30
CA ARG A 397 -20.49 -2.89 6.04
C ARG A 397 -20.32 -3.63 4.71
N VAL A 398 -19.84 -2.96 3.65
CA VAL A 398 -19.52 -3.63 2.38
C VAL A 398 -18.39 -4.66 2.53
N ILE A 399 -17.32 -4.33 3.27
CA ILE A 399 -16.23 -5.27 3.54
C ILE A 399 -16.74 -6.50 4.31
N ILE A 400 -17.59 -6.31 5.31
CA ILE A 400 -18.23 -7.39 6.06
C ILE A 400 -19.09 -8.24 5.11
N ALA A 401 -19.88 -7.61 4.23
CA ALA A 401 -20.66 -8.31 3.23
C ALA A 401 -19.77 -9.15 2.31
N MET A 402 -18.66 -8.59 1.83
CA MET A 402 -17.70 -9.31 0.98
C MET A 402 -17.10 -10.54 1.67
N ALA A 403 -16.79 -10.44 2.97
CA ALA A 403 -16.29 -11.57 3.75
C ALA A 403 -17.36 -12.66 3.99
N LEU A 404 -18.64 -12.28 4.02
CA LEU A 404 -19.77 -13.17 4.34
C LEU A 404 -20.52 -13.71 3.12
N ILE A 405 -20.33 -13.13 1.93
CA ILE A 405 -21.17 -13.41 0.76
C ILE A 405 -21.18 -14.88 0.35
N ASN A 406 -20.07 -15.58 0.61
CA ASN A 406 -19.91 -17.00 0.33
C ASN A 406 -20.35 -17.93 1.47
N LYS A 407 -20.90 -17.37 2.55
CA LYS A 407 -21.36 -18.05 3.77
C LYS A 407 -20.25 -18.90 4.41
N PRO A 408 -19.12 -18.30 4.81
CA PRO A 408 -17.99 -19.03 5.40
C PRO A 408 -18.36 -19.66 6.75
N LYS A 409 -17.63 -20.70 7.15
CA LYS A 409 -17.79 -21.33 8.47
C LYS A 409 -17.07 -20.54 9.57
N LEU A 410 -15.97 -19.87 9.21
CA LEU A 410 -15.16 -19.04 10.09
C LEU A 410 -14.99 -17.65 9.49
N VAL A 411 -15.11 -16.61 10.33
CA VAL A 411 -14.70 -15.25 9.97
C VAL A 411 -13.58 -14.80 10.89
N ILE A 412 -12.48 -14.33 10.32
CA ILE A 412 -11.40 -13.68 11.06
C ILE A 412 -11.55 -12.17 10.85
N ALA A 413 -11.85 -11.44 11.91
CA ALA A 413 -12.01 -10.00 11.91
C ALA A 413 -10.83 -9.34 12.60
N ASP A 414 -9.92 -8.73 11.82
CA ASP A 414 -8.68 -8.12 12.28
C ASP A 414 -8.81 -6.61 12.37
N GLU A 415 -9.02 -6.11 13.59
CA GLU A 415 -9.32 -4.70 13.88
C GLU A 415 -10.48 -4.13 13.03
N PRO A 416 -11.67 -4.74 13.07
CA PRO A 416 -12.77 -4.41 12.16
C PRO A 416 -13.43 -3.06 12.44
N THR A 417 -13.01 -2.35 13.49
CA THR A 417 -13.55 -1.04 13.90
C THR A 417 -12.54 0.09 13.81
N THR A 418 -11.27 -0.20 13.48
CA THR A 418 -10.21 0.81 13.42
C THR A 418 -10.51 1.87 12.34
N GLY A 419 -10.34 3.15 12.70
CA GLY A 419 -10.57 4.28 11.79
C GLY A 419 -12.02 4.74 11.65
N LEU A 420 -12.95 4.16 12.43
CA LEU A 420 -14.35 4.59 12.51
C LEU A 420 -14.59 5.43 13.76
N ASP A 421 -15.61 6.29 13.73
CA ASP A 421 -16.08 7.00 14.92
C ASP A 421 -16.70 6.04 15.95
N VAL A 422 -16.65 6.40 17.23
CA VAL A 422 -17.02 5.52 18.36
C VAL A 422 -18.45 4.97 18.23
N ILE A 423 -19.39 5.76 17.71
CA ILE A 423 -20.79 5.31 17.56
C ILE A 423 -20.87 4.23 16.48
N VAL A 424 -20.26 4.47 15.31
CA VAL A 424 -20.21 3.48 14.23
C VAL A 424 -19.44 2.22 14.65
N GLN A 425 -18.38 2.32 15.47
CA GLN A 425 -17.68 1.15 16.00
C GLN A 425 -18.63 0.22 16.76
N VAL A 426 -19.47 0.78 17.65
CA VAL A 426 -20.47 0.01 18.41
C VAL A 426 -21.47 -0.65 17.47
N GLU A 427 -21.98 0.07 16.47
CA GLU A 427 -22.89 -0.50 15.48
C GLU A 427 -22.28 -1.68 14.72
N ILE A 428 -21.02 -1.58 14.31
CA ILE A 428 -20.31 -2.63 13.58
C ILE A 428 -20.10 -3.87 14.45
N VAL A 429 -19.73 -3.68 15.71
CA VAL A 429 -19.57 -4.79 16.67
C VAL A 429 -20.90 -5.53 16.88
N GLN A 430 -21.99 -4.78 17.08
CA GLN A 430 -23.34 -5.35 17.22
C GLN A 430 -23.78 -6.07 15.95
N LEU A 431 -23.49 -5.50 14.77
CA LEU A 431 -23.77 -6.11 13.48
C LEU A 431 -23.05 -7.46 13.35
N LEU A 432 -21.75 -7.51 13.64
CA LEU A 432 -20.98 -8.75 13.58
C LEU A 432 -21.54 -9.80 14.54
N ARG A 433 -21.90 -9.43 15.78
CA ARG A 433 -22.52 -10.36 16.74
C ARG A 433 -23.87 -10.87 16.26
N LYS A 434 -24.69 -10.00 15.67
CA LYS A 434 -25.99 -10.35 15.09
C LYS A 434 -25.81 -11.37 13.96
N LEU A 435 -24.98 -11.04 12.98
CA LEU A 435 -24.69 -11.91 11.83
C LEU A 435 -24.09 -13.25 12.28
N GLN A 436 -23.23 -13.21 13.29
CA GLN A 436 -22.65 -14.41 13.88
C GLN A 436 -23.72 -15.38 14.40
N LYS A 437 -24.69 -14.87 15.16
CA LYS A 437 -25.82 -15.67 15.69
C LYS A 437 -26.78 -16.13 14.60
N GLU A 438 -27.13 -15.25 13.67
CA GLU A 438 -28.10 -15.55 12.61
C GLU A 438 -27.57 -16.57 11.60
N LEU A 439 -26.27 -16.51 11.29
CA LEU A 439 -25.64 -17.37 10.29
C LEU A 439 -24.96 -18.61 10.92
N GLY A 440 -24.87 -18.69 12.25
CA GLY A 440 -24.20 -19.79 12.96
C GLY A 440 -22.70 -19.90 12.66
N ILE A 441 -22.07 -18.80 12.25
CA ILE A 441 -20.64 -18.77 11.91
C ILE A 441 -19.78 -18.72 13.17
N SER A 442 -18.60 -19.32 13.14
CA SER A 442 -17.57 -19.07 14.14
C SER A 442 -16.82 -17.78 13.81
N MET A 443 -16.28 -17.10 14.82
CA MET A 443 -15.56 -15.84 14.59
C MET A 443 -14.32 -15.73 15.48
N ILE A 444 -13.21 -15.29 14.88
CA ILE A 444 -12.04 -14.78 15.60
C ILE A 444 -12.09 -13.27 15.51
N TYR A 445 -12.25 -12.59 16.65
CA TYR A 445 -12.31 -11.14 16.74
C TYR A 445 -11.01 -10.62 17.35
N ILE A 446 -10.22 -9.90 16.56
CA ILE A 446 -8.92 -9.36 16.96
C ILE A 446 -9.05 -7.85 17.16
N SER A 447 -8.64 -7.36 18.32
CA SER A 447 -8.58 -5.92 18.59
C SER A 447 -7.55 -5.60 19.66
N HIS A 448 -7.16 -4.34 19.74
CA HIS A 448 -6.44 -3.78 20.90
C HIS A 448 -7.40 -3.10 21.90
N ASP A 449 -8.66 -2.87 21.52
CA ASP A 449 -9.69 -2.28 22.38
C ASP A 449 -10.45 -3.35 23.16
N LEU A 450 -10.06 -3.55 24.42
CA LEU A 450 -10.60 -4.59 25.29
C LEU A 450 -12.11 -4.46 25.56
N PRO A 451 -12.68 -3.26 25.85
CA PRO A 451 -14.13 -3.05 25.94
C PRO A 451 -14.93 -3.58 24.75
N SER A 452 -14.51 -3.27 23.52
CA SER A 452 -15.16 -3.76 22.31
C SER A 452 -15.15 -5.29 22.26
N VAL A 453 -13.99 -5.93 22.53
CA VAL A 453 -13.86 -7.39 22.49
C VAL A 453 -14.73 -8.08 23.56
N LEU A 454 -14.75 -7.55 24.78
CA LEU A 454 -15.55 -8.13 25.87
C LEU A 454 -17.05 -8.11 25.57
N SER A 455 -17.53 -7.16 24.77
CA SER A 455 -18.94 -7.04 24.44
C SER A 455 -19.44 -8.09 23.42
N VAL A 456 -18.54 -8.70 22.65
CA VAL A 456 -18.90 -9.55 21.49
C VAL A 456 -18.43 -11.00 21.61
N THR A 457 -17.44 -11.27 22.48
CA THR A 457 -16.75 -12.56 22.53
C THR A 457 -17.30 -13.49 23.61
N ASP A 458 -17.26 -14.79 23.33
CA ASP A 458 -17.62 -15.84 24.28
C ASP A 458 -16.39 -16.24 25.13
N ARG A 459 -15.23 -16.31 24.48
CA ARG A 459 -13.92 -16.57 25.09
C ARG A 459 -12.92 -15.52 24.67
N LEU A 460 -11.94 -15.27 25.52
CA LEU A 460 -10.91 -14.27 25.32
C LEU A 460 -9.52 -14.89 25.49
N MET A 461 -8.63 -14.57 24.57
CA MET A 461 -7.21 -14.88 24.60
C MET A 461 -6.41 -13.58 24.68
N ILE A 462 -5.62 -13.42 25.73
CA ILE A 462 -4.73 -12.27 25.94
C ILE A 462 -3.34 -12.61 25.42
N MET A 463 -2.80 -11.74 24.58
CA MET A 463 -1.48 -11.84 23.99
C MET A 463 -0.55 -10.72 24.45
N LYS A 464 0.70 -11.07 24.74
CA LYS A 464 1.78 -10.12 25.02
C LYS A 464 3.07 -10.63 24.40
N GLU A 465 3.80 -9.74 23.72
CA GLU A 465 5.14 -10.06 23.19
C GLU A 465 5.21 -11.35 22.35
N GLY A 466 4.14 -11.69 21.63
CA GLY A 466 4.05 -12.88 20.79
C GLY A 466 3.57 -14.15 21.49
N GLN A 467 3.36 -14.11 22.81
CA GLN A 467 2.95 -15.26 23.60
C GLN A 467 1.49 -15.14 24.08
N LYS A 468 0.86 -16.29 24.29
CA LYS A 468 -0.46 -16.38 24.95
C LYS A 468 -0.27 -16.30 26.46
N VAL A 469 -0.80 -15.23 27.06
CA VAL A 469 -0.60 -14.92 28.48
C VAL A 469 -1.71 -15.50 29.34
N GLU A 470 -2.95 -15.42 28.86
CA GLU A 470 -4.13 -15.92 29.58
C GLU A 470 -5.27 -16.21 28.58
N GLU A 471 -6.10 -17.20 28.87
CA GLU A 471 -7.24 -17.60 28.04
C GLU A 471 -8.38 -18.13 28.91
N GLY A 472 -9.62 -17.76 28.61
CA GLY A 472 -10.78 -18.15 29.40
C GLY A 472 -12.09 -17.54 28.91
N PRO A 473 -13.23 -17.83 29.58
CA PRO A 473 -14.50 -17.18 29.29
C PRO A 473 -14.40 -15.66 29.48
N SER A 474 -14.90 -14.87 28.52
CA SER A 474 -14.75 -13.41 28.53
C SER A 474 -15.34 -12.77 29.78
N VAL A 475 -16.47 -13.28 30.26
CA VAL A 475 -17.16 -12.80 31.47
C VAL A 475 -16.38 -13.12 32.76
N GLU A 476 -15.65 -14.23 32.79
CA GLU A 476 -14.85 -14.62 33.96
C GLU A 476 -13.54 -13.83 33.99
N LEU A 477 -12.84 -13.76 32.85
CA LEU A 477 -11.58 -13.03 32.75
C LEU A 477 -11.72 -11.54 33.07
N SER A 478 -12.84 -10.93 32.70
CA SER A 478 -13.13 -9.52 33.04
C SER A 478 -13.37 -9.27 34.54
N LYS A 479 -13.64 -10.31 35.34
CA LYS A 479 -13.90 -10.21 36.79
C LYS A 479 -12.73 -10.70 37.63
N VAL A 480 -12.17 -11.85 37.27
CA VAL A 480 -11.13 -12.54 38.01
C VAL A 480 -10.05 -12.93 37.02
N SER A 481 -9.00 -12.12 36.98
CA SER A 481 -7.80 -12.39 36.19
C SER A 481 -6.69 -12.93 37.09
N THR A 482 -6.06 -14.02 36.69
CA THR A 482 -4.90 -14.59 37.40
C THR A 482 -3.60 -13.93 36.97
N ASN A 483 -3.52 -13.41 35.74
CA ASN A 483 -2.31 -12.78 35.24
C ASN A 483 -2.24 -11.28 35.62
N PRO A 484 -1.07 -10.80 36.11
CA PRO A 484 -0.88 -9.37 36.39
C PRO A 484 -1.06 -8.46 35.17
N TYR A 485 -0.65 -8.91 33.97
CA TYR A 485 -0.78 -8.12 32.75
C TYR A 485 -2.25 -7.93 32.36
N THR A 486 -3.02 -9.01 32.39
CA THR A 486 -4.45 -8.99 32.10
C THR A 486 -5.20 -8.10 33.10
N ARG A 487 -4.82 -8.10 34.40
CA ARG A 487 -5.38 -7.17 35.39
C ARG A 487 -5.12 -5.71 35.02
N VAL A 488 -3.88 -5.36 34.67
CA VAL A 488 -3.53 -4.00 34.25
C VAL A 488 -4.34 -3.57 33.02
N LEU A 489 -4.51 -4.45 32.03
CA LEU A 489 -5.34 -4.18 30.86
C LEU A 489 -6.80 -3.93 31.23
N ILE A 490 -7.39 -4.75 32.10
CA ILE A 490 -8.78 -4.59 32.54
C ILE A 490 -8.95 -3.32 33.39
N ASP A 491 -8.02 -3.05 34.29
CA ASP A 491 -8.06 -1.88 35.17
C ASP A 491 -7.83 -0.56 34.42
N SER A 492 -7.21 -0.62 33.23
CA SER A 492 -7.08 0.54 32.35
C SER A 492 -8.37 0.94 31.64
N ILE A 493 -9.44 0.13 31.74
CA ILE A 493 -10.74 0.46 31.15
C ILE A 493 -11.36 1.63 31.94
N PRO A 494 -11.69 2.76 31.26
CA PRO A 494 -12.30 3.90 31.94
C PRO A 494 -13.65 3.53 32.54
N THR A 495 -13.84 3.78 33.83
CA THR A 495 -15.16 3.64 34.49
C THR A 495 -15.83 4.99 34.60
N LEU A 496 -17.14 5.06 34.30
CA LEU A 496 -17.94 6.29 34.44
C LEU A 496 -18.06 6.76 35.90
N TYR A 497 -17.81 5.86 36.85
CA TYR A 497 -17.78 6.14 38.27
C TYR A 497 -16.40 5.78 38.82
N PRO A 498 -15.79 6.64 39.66
CA PRO A 498 -14.52 6.32 40.30
C PRO A 498 -14.68 5.05 41.15
N LYS A 499 -13.75 4.10 41.03
CA LYS A 499 -13.64 2.98 41.98
C LYS A 499 -13.45 3.60 43.36
N LYS A 500 -14.28 3.22 44.34
CA LYS A 500 -14.08 3.62 45.74
C LYS A 500 -12.74 3.07 46.21
N GLU A 501 -11.71 3.90 46.26
CA GLU A 501 -10.46 3.56 46.94
C GLU A 501 -10.75 3.52 48.45
N THR A 502 -10.86 2.31 49.00
CA THR A 502 -10.65 2.11 50.43
C THR A 502 -9.17 2.32 50.71
N VAL A 503 -8.81 3.53 51.09
CA VAL A 503 -7.50 3.81 51.67
C VAL A 503 -7.49 3.16 53.06
N GLU A 504 -6.84 2.00 53.18
CA GLU A 504 -6.48 1.46 54.49
C GLU A 504 -5.40 2.39 55.08
N VAL A 505 -5.84 3.29 55.96
CA VAL A 505 -4.93 4.06 56.80
C VAL A 505 -4.41 3.10 57.86
N SER A 506 -3.23 2.53 57.62
CA SER A 506 -2.46 1.84 58.66
C SER A 506 -2.15 2.86 59.78
N ARG A 507 -2.74 2.64 60.95
CA ARG A 507 -2.43 3.38 62.19
C ARG A 507 -1.17 2.88 62.85
#